data_AF-A0A8S9JYG4-F1
#
_entry.id   AF-A0A8S9JYG4-F1
#
_cell.length_a   1.000
_cell.length_b   1.000
_cell.length_c   1.000
_cell.angle_alpha   90.00
_cell.angle_beta   90.00
_cell.angle_gamma   90.00
#
_symmetry.space_group_name_H-M   'P 1'
#
loop_
_entity.id
_entity.type
_entity.pdbx_description
1 polymer ?
#
loop_
_entity_poly.entity_id
_entity_poly.type
_entity_poly.pdbx_seq_one_letter_code
_entity_poly.pdbx_strand_id
1 'polypeptide(L)' 'MRYITVKVTCEEELVEAITIASEAKKDCLCFIEVILHKDDTSKELLEWGSRVSAANSRPPNHD' A
#
# COMPACT_ATOMS: atom_id res chain seq x y z
N MET A 1 12.63 2.58 22.80
CA MET A 1 12.46 2.13 21.41
C MET A 1 12.75 3.32 20.50
N ARG A 2 13.73 3.22 19.60
CA ARG A 2 14.06 4.28 18.64
C ARG A 2 13.21 4.09 17.38
N TYR A 3 12.67 5.17 16.81
CA TYR A 3 11.95 5.11 15.55
C TYR A 3 12.34 6.26 14.62
N ILE A 4 12.16 6.05 13.32
CA ILE A 4 12.24 7.08 12.29
C ILE A 4 10.98 7.06 11.44
N THR A 5 10.68 8.21 10.84
CA THR A 5 9.63 8.35 9.83
C THR A 5 10.20 9.12 8.65
N VAL A 6 9.94 8.65 7.44
CA VAL A 6 10.29 9.33 6.19
C VAL A 6 9.08 9.29 5.25
N LYS A 7 8.83 10.39 4.56
CA LYS A 7 7.83 10.49 3.50
C LYS A 7 8.53 10.43 2.17
N VAL A 8 8.02 9.65 1.24
CA VAL A 8 8.62 9.48 -0.09
C VAL A 8 7.55 9.64 -1.16
N THR A 9 7.92 10.27 -2.27
CA THR A 9 7.03 10.62 -3.39
C THR A 9 7.51 10.07 -4.73
N CYS A 10 8.73 9.54 -4.79
CA CYS A 10 9.28 8.88 -5.96
C CYS A 10 10.06 7.60 -5.60
N GLU A 11 10.44 6.85 -6.64
CA GLU A 11 11.12 5.56 -6.50
C GLU A 11 12.51 5.71 -5.87
N GLU A 12 13.27 6.72 -6.28
CA GLU A 12 14.63 6.95 -5.79
C GLU A 12 14.66 7.20 -4.28
N GLU A 13 13.73 8.04 -3.80
CA GLU A 13 13.55 8.30 -2.37
C GLU A 13 13.15 7.03 -1.59
N LEU A 14 12.30 6.18 -2.19
CA LEU A 14 11.89 4.92 -1.57
C LEU A 14 13.06 3.94 -1.47
N VAL A 15 13.88 3.81 -2.52
CA VAL A 15 15.08 2.95 -2.51
C VAL A 15 16.07 3.41 -1.45
N GLU A 16 16.30 4.72 -1.32
CA GLU A 16 17.16 5.28 -0.29
C GLU A 16 16.59 5.02 1.12
N ALA A 17 15.28 5.26 1.32
CA ALA A 17 14.61 5.01 2.59
C ALA A 17 14.71 3.55 3.04
N ILE A 18 14.53 2.60 2.11
CA ILE A 18 14.68 1.17 2.38
C ILE A 18 16.12 0.82 2.75
N THR A 19 17.10 1.40 2.06
CA THR A 19 18.53 1.20 2.36
C THR A 19 18.85 1.69 3.78
N ILE A 20 18.42 2.91 4.13
CA ILE A 20 18.61 3.48 5.47
C ILE A 20 17.95 2.61 6.54
N ALA A 21 16.72 2.15 6.31
CA ALA A 21 15.98 1.30 7.23
C ALA A 21 16.67 -0.06 7.45
N SER A 22 17.20 -0.64 6.37
CA SER A 22 17.82 -1.97 6.39
C SER A 22 19.24 -1.97 6.97
N GLU A 23 19.95 -0.85 6.87
CA GLU A 23 21.35 -0.73 7.29
C GLU A 23 21.48 0.17 8.52
N ALA A 24 21.52 1.48 8.31
CA ALA A 24 21.84 2.47 9.34
C ALA A 24 20.82 2.52 10.49
N LYS A 25 19.59 2.07 10.26
CA LYS A 25 18.48 2.06 11.21
C LYS A 25 17.90 0.67 11.47
N LYS A 26 18.66 -0.40 11.21
CA LYS A 26 18.21 -1.79 11.37
C LYS A 26 17.67 -2.14 12.77
N ASP A 27 18.14 -1.45 13.82
CA ASP A 27 17.72 -1.65 15.21
C ASP A 27 16.62 -0.67 15.64
N CYS A 28 15.99 0.04 14.69
CA CYS A 28 14.93 1.02 14.92
C CYS A 28 13.65 0.60 14.18
N LEU A 29 12.48 0.98 14.72
CA LEU A 29 11.24 0.92 13.94
C LEU A 29 11.26 2.02 12.87
N CYS A 30 11.10 1.65 11.60
CA CYS A 30 11.16 2.59 10.49
C CYS A 30 9.80 2.68 9.78
N PHE A 31 9.15 3.83 9.84
CA PHE A 31 7.95 4.11 9.06
C PHE A 31 8.34 4.80 7.74
N ILE A 32 8.01 4.18 6.61
CA ILE A 32 8.17 4.75 5.28
C ILE A 32 6.77 5.05 4.74
N GLU A 33 6.39 6.33 4.70
CA GLU A 33 5.11 6.80 4.18
C GLU A 33 5.26 7.05 2.67
N VAL A 34 4.86 6.06 1.87
CA VAL A 34 4.87 6.15 0.40
C VAL A 34 3.60 6.86 -0.06
N ILE A 35 3.76 8.01 -0.72
CA ILE A 35 2.67 8.85 -1.18
C ILE A 35 2.35 8.49 -2.64
N LEU A 36 1.18 7.93 -2.87
CA LEU A 36 0.70 7.53 -4.20
C LEU A 36 -0.61 8.22 -4.55
N HIS A 37 -0.96 8.22 -5.83
CA HIS A 37 -2.27 8.65 -6.28
C HIS A 37 -3.35 7.65 -5.81
N LYS A 38 -4.54 8.12 -5.46
CA LYS A 38 -5.62 7.28 -4.91
C LYS A 38 -6.07 6.12 -5.80
N ASP A 39 -5.88 6.26 -7.11
CA ASP A 39 -6.28 5.27 -8.13
C ASP A 39 -5.10 4.40 -8.59
N ASP A 40 -3.89 4.65 -8.05
CA ASP A 40 -2.71 3.84 -8.34
C ASP A 40 -2.78 2.54 -7.54
N THR A 41 -3.34 1.52 -8.17
CA THR A 41 -3.58 0.22 -7.57
C THR A 41 -3.44 -0.90 -8.60
N SER A 42 -3.41 -2.13 -8.13
CA SER A 42 -3.24 -3.29 -9.00
C SER A 42 -4.47 -3.53 -9.88
N LYS A 43 -4.26 -4.06 -11.09
CA LYS A 43 -5.37 -4.42 -12.00
C LYS A 43 -6.25 -5.50 -11.38
N GLU A 44 -5.63 -6.40 -10.64
CA GLU A 44 -6.26 -7.48 -9.91
C GLU A 44 -7.25 -6.96 -8.87
N LEU A 45 -6.93 -5.86 -8.17
CA LEU A 45 -7.85 -5.25 -7.22
C LEU A 45 -9.11 -4.74 -7.93
N LEU A 46 -8.95 -4.11 -9.09
CA LEU A 46 -10.09 -3.56 -9.86
C LEU A 46 -11.01 -4.68 -10.36
N GLU A 47 -10.43 -5.75 -10.94
CA GLU A 47 -11.20 -6.89 -11.44
C GLU A 47 -11.92 -7.62 -10.32
N TRP A 48 -11.21 -7.92 -9.22
CA TRP A 48 -11.78 -8.60 -8.09
C TRP A 48 -12.85 -7.76 -7.40
N GLY A 49 -12.58 -6.47 -7.17
CA GLY A 49 -13.52 -5.54 -6.55
C GLY A 49 -14.84 -5.43 -7.33
N SER A 50 -14.75 -5.40 -8.66
CA SER A 50 -15.94 -5.42 -9.54
C SER A 50 -16.78 -6.69 -9.36
N ARG A 51 -16.14 -7.87 -9.33
CA ARG A 51 -16.82 -9.16 -9.13
C ARG A 51 -17.47 -9.24 -7.75
N VAL A 52 -16.77 -8.81 -6.70
CA VAL A 52 -17.30 -8.77 -5.33
C VAL A 52 -18.50 -7.84 -5.24
N SER A 53 -18.42 -6.66 -5.84
CA SER A 53 -19.52 -5.70 -5.88
C SER A 53 -20.78 -6.30 -6.54
N ALA A 54 -20.61 -6.96 -7.70
CA ALA A 54 -21.70 -7.62 -8.41
C ALA A 54 -22.33 -8.76 -7.58
N ALA A 55 -21.50 -9.57 -6.92
CA ALA A 55 -21.97 -10.65 -6.06
C ALA A 55 -22.75 -10.11 -4.85
N ASN A 56 -22.22 -9.10 -4.17
CA ASN A 56 -22.83 -8.52 -2.97
C ASN A 56 -24.14 -7.80 -3.27
N SER A 57 -24.26 -7.21 -4.45
CA SER A 57 -25.44 -6.42 -4.85
C SER A 57 -26.50 -7.24 -5.60
N ARG A 58 -26.35 -8.56 -5.70
CA ARG A 58 -27.30 -9.42 -6.41
C ARG A 58 -28.70 -9.35 -5.76
N PRO A 59 -29.79 -9.32 -6.54
CA PRO A 59 -31.14 -9.40 -6.00
C PRO A 59 -31.37 -10.67 -5.17
N PRO A 60 -32.28 -10.66 -4.19
CA PRO A 60 -32.73 -11.87 -3.51
C PRO A 60 -33.31 -12.87 -4.52
N ASN A 61 -33.00 -14.16 -4.34
CA ASN A 61 -33.69 -15.20 -5.09
C ASN A 61 -35.08 -15.41 -4.46
N HIS A 62 -36.12 -15.30 -5.27
CA HIS A 62 -37.50 -15.66 -4.92
C HIS A 62 -37.82 -17.00 -5.56
N ASP A 63 -37.27 -18.09 -5.01
CA ASP A 63 -37.80 -19.44 -5.27
C ASP A 63 -39.06 -19.66 -4.42
#